data_AF-A0A8X7JHM8-F1
#
_entry.id   AF-A0A8X7JHM8-F1
#
_cell.length_a   1.000
_cell.length_b   1.000
_cell.length_c   1.000
_cell.angle_alpha   90.00
_cell.angle_beta   90.00
_cell.angle_gamma   90.00
#
_symmetry.space_group_name_H-M   'P 1'
#
loop_
_entity.id
_entity.type
_entity.pdbx_description
1 polymer ?
#
loop_
_entity_poly.entity_id
_entity_poly.type
_entity_poly.pdbx_seq_one_letter_code
_entity_poly.pdbx_strand_id
1 'polypeptide(L)' 'EKVKRRRASELKAGQRRFRRATSGYGGFPRPRYENREKPTKRLNIRFRCKECGRAHTRPTWRAKRFELVEVR' A
#
# COMPACT_ATOMS: atom_id res chain seq x y z
N GLU A 1 10.05 -1.56 -11.75
CA GLU A 1 10.44 -1.55 -10.32
C GLU A 1 9.30 -2.02 -9.41
N LYS A 2 9.61 -2.78 -8.35
CA LYS A 2 8.64 -3.18 -7.30
C LYS A 2 8.43 -2.02 -6.33
N VAL A 3 7.19 -1.57 -6.16
CA VAL A 3 6.89 -0.43 -5.29
C VAL A 3 6.85 -0.86 -3.83
N LYS A 4 7.71 -0.26 -2.99
CA LYS A 4 7.69 -0.44 -1.53
C LYS A 4 6.69 0.54 -0.90
N ARG A 5 5.85 0.06 0.03
CA ARG A 5 4.89 0.91 0.75
C ARG A 5 5.63 1.72 1.82
N ARG A 6 5.43 3.04 1.84
CA ARG A 6 5.93 3.93 2.90
C ARG A 6 4.94 4.00 4.08
N ARG A 7 5.41 4.50 5.22
CA ARG A 7 4.56 4.78 6.40
C ARG A 7 3.47 5.79 6.02
N ALA A 8 2.27 5.60 6.57
CA ALA A 8 1.18 6.54 6.39
C ALA A 8 1.52 7.88 7.06
N SER A 9 1.19 9.00 6.39
CA SER A 9 1.45 10.34 6.91
C SER A 9 0.38 10.77 7.91
N GLU A 10 0.81 11.42 8.99
CA GLU A 10 -0.09 11.95 10.02
C GLU A 10 -0.84 13.22 9.61
N LEU A 11 -0.27 13.95 8.65
CA LEU A 11 -0.83 15.19 8.12
C LEU A 11 -1.99 14.96 7.13
N LYS A 12 -2.46 13.72 6.95
CA LYS A 12 -3.63 13.42 6.12
C LYS A 12 -4.91 13.69 6.89
N ALA A 13 -5.92 14.25 6.22
CA ALA A 13 -7.21 14.60 6.83
C ALA A 13 -7.87 13.43 7.57
N GLY A 14 -7.81 12.22 7.01
CA GLY A 14 -8.35 11.01 7.64
C GLY A 14 -7.64 10.65 8.95
N GLN A 15 -6.31 10.78 8.99
CA GLN A 15 -5.52 10.51 10.20
C GLN A 15 -5.80 11.57 11.27
N ARG A 16 -5.90 12.85 10.90
CA ARG A 16 -6.29 13.93 11.83
C ARG A 16 -7.66 13.68 12.44
N ARG A 17 -8.65 13.30 11.64
CA ARG A 17 -10.00 12.96 12.12
C ARG A 17 -9.97 11.76 13.06
N PHE A 18 -9.20 10.73 12.71
CA PHE A 18 -9.04 9.55 13.57
C PHE A 18 -8.40 9.91 14.91
N ARG A 19 -7.34 10.74 14.93
CA ARG A 19 -6.70 11.21 16.16
C ARG A 19 -7.67 12.00 17.05
N ARG A 20 -8.49 12.90 16.48
CA ARG A 20 -9.54 13.63 17.20
C ARG A 20 -10.62 12.72 17.78
N ALA A 21 -11.03 11.68 17.04
CA ALA A 21 -12.03 10.72 17.52
C ALA A 21 -11.48 9.76 18.59
N THR A 22 -10.15 9.60 18.65
CA THR A 22 -9.47 8.74 19.62
C THR A 22 -9.03 9.52 20.86
N SER A 23 -9.04 10.86 20.82
CA SER A 23 -8.66 11.70 21.96
C SER A 23 -9.81 11.81 22.95
N GLY A 24 -9.49 11.70 24.25
CA GLY A 24 -10.46 11.77 25.34
C GLY A 24 -10.67 10.42 26.02
N TYR A 25 -11.73 10.35 26.81
CA TYR A 25 -12.11 9.14 27.53
C TYR A 25 -13.13 8.34 26.70
N GLY A 26 -12.89 7.04 26.53
CA GLY A 26 -13.75 6.16 25.76
C GLY A 26 -13.03 4.93 25.21
N GLY A 27 -13.80 4.06 24.57
CA GLY A 27 -13.27 2.89 23.85
C GLY A 27 -12.68 3.23 22.48
N PHE A 28 -12.19 2.21 21.78
CA PHE A 28 -11.60 2.39 20.45
C PHE A 28 -12.70 2.72 19.41
N PRO A 29 -12.62 3.86 18.68
CA PRO A 29 -13.76 4.43 17.96
C PRO A 29 -14.11 3.73 16.62
N ARG A 30 -13.33 2.74 16.19
CA ARG A 30 -13.52 2.05 14.90
C ARG A 30 -13.29 0.55 15.06
N PRO A 31 -13.99 -0.33 14.34
CA PRO A 31 -13.74 -1.77 14.43
C PRO A 31 -12.31 -2.10 13.99
N ARG A 32 -11.59 -2.87 14.81
CA ARG A 32 -10.33 -3.53 14.41
C ARG A 32 -10.67 -4.90 13.85
N TYR A 33 -10.36 -5.11 12.58
CA TYR A 33 -10.48 -6.41 11.96
C TYR A 33 -9.17 -7.16 12.11
N GLU A 34 -9.16 -8.19 12.94
CA GLU A 34 -8.04 -9.10 13.09
C GLU A 34 -8.11 -10.20 12.02
N ASN A 35 -6.97 -10.69 11.56
CA ASN A 35 -6.84 -11.85 10.66
C ASN A 35 -7.52 -11.75 9.27
N ARG A 36 -7.80 -10.54 8.77
CA ARG A 36 -8.39 -10.35 7.43
C ARG A 36 -7.37 -10.35 6.28
N GLU A 37 -6.17 -10.86 6.50
CA GLU A 37 -5.12 -10.83 5.50
C GLU A 37 -5.27 -11.98 4.50
N LYS A 38 -5.47 -11.64 3.23
CA LYS A 38 -5.54 -12.65 2.16
C LYS A 38 -4.17 -13.30 1.95
N PRO A 39 -4.11 -14.62 1.65
CA PRO A 39 -2.84 -15.33 1.45
C PRO A 39 -2.04 -14.83 0.24
N THR A 40 -2.71 -14.19 -0.72
CA THR A 40 -2.06 -13.55 -1.88
C THR A 40 -2.53 -12.12 -2.08
N LYS A 41 -1.61 -11.27 -2.52
CA LYS A 41 -1.84 -9.86 -2.84
C LYS A 41 -1.54 -9.59 -4.31
N ARG A 42 -2.12 -8.52 -4.87
CA ARG A 42 -1.76 -8.03 -6.21
C ARG A 42 -0.39 -7.35 -6.16
N LEU A 43 0.39 -7.52 -7.21
CA LEU A 43 1.74 -6.96 -7.31
C LEU A 43 1.68 -5.48 -7.65
N ASN A 44 2.36 -4.61 -6.90
CA ASN A 44 2.47 -3.20 -7.27
C ASN A 44 3.77 -2.97 -8.07
N ILE A 45 3.65 -2.94 -9.40
CA ILE A 45 4.76 -2.79 -10.34
C ILE A 45 4.62 -1.44 -11.05
N ARG A 46 5.71 -0.68 -11.11
CA ARG A 46 5.83 0.52 -11.94
C ARG A 46 6.80 0.26 -13.08
N PHE A 47 6.39 0.59 -14.29
CA PHE A 47 7.22 0.56 -15.49
C PHE A 47 7.76 1.95 -15.73
N ARG A 48 9.08 2.13 -15.61
CA ARG A 48 9.74 3.42 -15.86
C ARG A 48 10.27 3.41 -17.28
N CYS A 49 9.84 4.38 -18.09
CA CYS A 49 10.39 4.57 -19.42
C CYS A 49 11.83 5.09 -19.31
N LYS A 50 12.75 4.52 -20.11
CA LYS A 50 14.16 4.92 -20.12
C LYS A 50 14.35 6.30 -20.78
N GLU A 51 13.52 6.65 -21.75
CA GLU A 51 13.64 7.89 -22.52
C GLU A 51 13.04 9.08 -21.79
N CYS A 52 11.81 8.95 -21.27
CA CYS A 52 11.09 10.08 -20.67
C CYS A 52 11.07 10.07 -19.14
N GLY A 53 11.58 9.02 -18.49
CA GLY A 53 11.63 8.88 -17.03
C GLY A 53 10.27 8.72 -16.34
N ARG A 54 9.15 8.80 -17.07
CA ARG A 54 7.80 8.67 -16.53
C ARG A 54 7.53 7.22 -16.12
N ALA A 55 6.77 7.08 -15.04
CA ALA A 55 6.36 5.79 -14.50
C ALA A 55 4.88 5.52 -14.79
N HIS A 56 4.60 4.41 -15.48
CA HIS A 56 3.25 3.94 -15.76
C HIS A 56 2.90 2.73 -14.89
N THR A 57 1.64 2.68 -14.45
CA THR A 57 1.12 1.57 -13.63
C THR A 57 0.08 0.82 -14.46
N ARG A 58 0.26 -0.48 -14.66
CA ARG A 58 -0.72 -1.35 -15.32
C ARG A 58 -1.37 -2.28 -14.27
N PRO A 59 -2.62 -2.73 -14.50
CA PRO A 59 -3.24 -3.73 -13.63
C PRO A 59 -2.42 -5.03 -13.66
N THR A 60 -2.23 -5.60 -12.48
CA THR A 60 -1.41 -6.79 -12.26
C THR A 60 -2.23 -7.90 -11.61
N TRP A 61 -1.72 -9.12 -11.72
CA TRP A 61 -2.30 -10.32 -11.12
C TRP A 61 -1.89 -10.50 -9.65
N ARG A 62 -2.54 -11.47 -8.98
CA ARG A 62 -2.16 -11.93 -7.64
C ARG A 62 -1.10 -13.01 -7.76
N ALA A 63 -0.05 -12.94 -6.94
CA ALA A 63 1.00 -13.95 -6.88
C ALA A 63 1.47 -14.16 -5.43
N LYS A 64 1.97 -15.37 -5.12
CA LYS A 64 2.62 -15.67 -3.82
C LYS A 64 4.08 -15.21 -3.82
N ARG A 65 4.84 -15.62 -4.85
CA ARG A 65 6.25 -15.26 -5.06
C ARG A 65 6.38 -14.48 -6.38
N PHE A 66 7.25 -13.49 -6.40
CA PHE A 66 7.53 -12.68 -7.58
C PHE A 66 9.01 -12.30 -7.60
N GLU A 67 9.69 -12.66 -8.68
CA GLU A 67 11.11 -12.42 -8.92
C GLU A 67 11.27 -11.77 -10.30
N LEU A 68 12.16 -10.78 -10.40
CA LEU A 68 12.52 -10.16 -11.67
C LEU A 68 13.80 -10.85 -12.15
N VAL A 69 13.70 -11.60 -13.23
CA VAL A 69 14.84 -12.27 -13.87
C VAL A 69 15.20 -11.51 -15.13
N GLU A 70 16.49 -11.25 -15.33
CA GLU A 70 17.01 -10.74 -16.61
C GLU A 70 17.34 -11.96 -17.46
N VAL A 71 16.55 -12.20 -18.51
CA VAL A 71 16.84 -13.25 -19.49
C VAL A 71 17.85 -12.65 -20.46
N ARG A 72 19.04 -13.26 -20.52
CA ARG A 72 20.09 -12.93 -21.49
C ARG A 72 19.67 -13.32 -22.90
#